data_AF-A0AAU5VS73-F1
#
_entry.id   AF-A0AAU5VS73-F1
#
_cell.length_a   1.000
_cell.length_b   1.000
_cell.length_c   1.000
_cell.angle_alpha   90.00
_cell.angle_beta   90.00
_cell.angle_gamma   90.00
#
_symmetry.space_group_name_H-M   'P 1'
#
loop_
_entity.id
_entity.type
_entity.pdbx_description
1 polymer ?
#
loop_
_entity_poly.entity_id
_entity_poly.type
_entity_poly.pdbx_seq_one_letter_code
_entity_poly.pdbx_strand_id
1 'polypeptide(L)'
;MPTLPWVTPQPPPSEGTTVVMASRFEVRSLRDVPRFFLKSMAAWKQVRSAPGAFGASLVAQPGKRVFYTLSAWESREAIYAFAGTEPHRGIMTALKPTMRTSTFTFWEAPVGQLPITWDEAKRRIEEQRATDAAGQGSAAA
;
A
#
# COMPACT_ATOMS: atom_id res chain seq x y z
N MET A 1 4.13 15.12 -9.30
CA MET A 1 3.17 14.15 -8.69
C MET A 1 3.31 14.26 -7.20
N PRO A 2 2.23 14.43 -6.42
CA PRO A 2 2.36 14.49 -4.96
C PRO A 2 2.78 13.12 -4.43
N THR A 3 4.04 13.04 -4.01
CA THR A 3 4.61 11.91 -3.27
C THR A 3 4.72 12.35 -1.82
N LEU A 4 4.13 11.59 -0.90
CA LEU A 4 4.44 11.72 0.50
C LEU A 4 5.76 11.02 0.75
N PRO A 5 6.80 11.74 1.23
CA PRO A 5 8.11 11.15 1.45
C PRO A 5 8.03 10.02 2.48
N TRP A 6 9.06 9.17 2.47
CA TRP A 6 9.18 8.10 3.44
C TRP A 6 9.12 8.66 4.87
N VAL A 7 8.22 8.10 5.68
CA VAL A 7 8.16 8.36 7.12
C VAL A 7 8.58 7.11 7.86
N THR A 8 9.23 7.28 9.01
CA THR A 8 9.68 6.19 9.89
C THR A 8 8.91 6.32 11.22
N PRO A 9 7.75 5.65 11.37
CA PRO A 9 6.96 5.67 12.61
C PRO A 9 7.75 5.10 13.78
N GLN A 10 8.42 3.97 13.55
CA GLN A 10 9.27 3.29 14.52
C GLN A 10 10.61 2.98 13.86
N PRO A 11 11.74 3.30 14.49
CA PRO A 11 13.05 2.89 14.00
C PRO A 11 13.10 1.36 13.89
N PRO A 12 13.49 0.80 12.73
CA PRO A 12 13.68 -0.63 12.63
C PRO A 12 14.92 -1.07 13.42
N PRO A 13 15.06 -2.36 13.75
CA PRO A 13 16.28 -2.90 14.38
C PRO A 13 17.51 -2.70 13.47
N SER A 14 18.72 -2.84 14.03
CA SER A 14 19.96 -2.67 13.24
C SER A 14 20.17 -3.77 12.19
N GLU A 15 19.61 -4.95 12.42
CA GLU A 15 19.72 -6.12 11.56
C GLU A 15 18.37 -6.87 11.48
N GLY A 16 18.29 -7.84 10.58
CA GLY A 16 17.11 -8.69 10.40
C GLY A 16 16.33 -8.39 9.13
N THR A 17 15.12 -8.93 9.06
CA THR A 17 14.20 -8.80 7.92
C THR A 17 13.00 -7.94 8.27
N THR A 18 12.38 -7.40 7.24
CA THR A 18 11.11 -6.67 7.31
C THR A 18 10.18 -7.21 6.24
N VAL A 19 8.87 -7.16 6.51
CA VAL A 19 7.84 -7.44 5.53
C VAL A 19 7.45 -6.14 4.85
N VAL A 20 7.68 -6.06 3.54
CA VAL A 20 7.28 -4.94 2.71
C VAL A 20 5.92 -5.25 2.08
N MET A 21 5.01 -4.29 2.15
CA MET A 21 3.75 -4.26 1.41
C MET A 21 3.81 -3.10 0.43
N ALA A 22 3.56 -3.39 -0.84
CA ALA A 22 3.27 -2.37 -1.85
C ALA A 22 1.91 -2.63 -2.49
N SER A 23 1.18 -1.56 -2.79
CA SER A 23 -0.13 -1.69 -3.42
C SER A 23 -0.39 -0.61 -4.45
N ARG A 24 -1.30 -0.93 -5.38
CA ARG A 24 -1.85 -0.02 -6.39
C ARG A 24 -3.36 -0.07 -6.32
N PHE A 25 -3.96 1.10 -6.16
CA PHE A 25 -5.40 1.32 -6.24
C PHE A 25 -5.73 2.11 -7.48
N GLU A 26 -6.69 1.64 -8.27
CA GLU A 26 -7.29 2.40 -9.36
C GLU A 26 -8.76 2.64 -9.07
N VAL A 27 -9.19 3.90 -9.00
CA VAL A 27 -10.60 4.25 -8.77
C VAL A 27 -11.39 4.28 -10.09
N ARG A 28 -12.70 4.06 -10.00
CA ARG A 28 -13.60 3.97 -11.17
C ARG A 28 -13.69 5.28 -11.94
N SER A 29 -13.84 6.41 -11.24
CA SER A 29 -14.05 7.71 -11.88
C SER A 29 -13.19 8.82 -11.28
N LEU A 30 -13.01 9.92 -12.02
CA LEU A 30 -12.36 11.13 -11.49
C LEU A 30 -13.18 11.78 -10.36
N ARG A 31 -14.49 11.52 -10.30
CA ARG A 31 -15.36 12.02 -9.21
C ARG A 31 -15.09 11.28 -7.89
N ASP A 32 -14.55 10.06 -7.94
CA ASP A 32 -14.19 9.28 -6.75
C ASP A 32 -12.82 9.68 -6.17
N VAL A 33 -11.98 10.35 -6.97
CA VAL A 33 -10.60 10.72 -6.62
C VAL A 33 -10.53 11.56 -5.33
N PRO A 34 -11.33 12.63 -5.14
CA PRO A 34 -11.26 13.44 -3.93
C PRO A 34 -11.62 12.62 -2.67
N ARG A 35 -12.69 11.80 -2.74
CA ARG A 35 -13.11 10.94 -1.63
C ARG A 35 -12.03 9.92 -1.28
N PHE A 36 -11.45 9.27 -2.29
CA PHE A 36 -10.36 8.32 -2.07
C PHE A 36 -9.15 9.00 -1.43
N PHE A 37 -8.69 10.12 -1.99
CA PHE A 37 -7.54 10.85 -1.48
C PHE A 37 -7.70 11.26 -0.01
N LEU A 38 -8.84 11.86 0.36
CA LEU A 38 -9.13 12.26 1.75
C LEU A 38 -9.10 11.06 2.72
N LYS A 39 -9.69 9.93 2.32
CA LYS A 39 -9.70 8.70 3.12
C LYS A 39 -8.29 8.08 3.22
N SER A 40 -7.51 8.10 2.15
CA SER A 40 -6.10 7.70 2.19
C SER A 40 -5.28 8.57 3.13
N MET A 41 -5.54 9.88 3.20
CA MET A 41 -4.85 10.77 4.16
C MET A 41 -5.21 10.44 5.62
N ALA A 42 -6.45 10.00 5.89
CA ALA A 42 -6.83 9.54 7.23
C ALA A 42 -6.10 8.23 7.62
N ALA A 43 -6.06 7.26 6.71
CA ALA A 43 -5.27 6.03 6.90
C ALA A 43 -3.76 6.33 7.04
N TRP A 44 -3.26 7.31 6.31
CA TRP A 44 -1.87 7.78 6.40
C TRP A 44 -1.54 8.39 7.76
N LYS A 45 -2.47 9.13 8.39
CA LYS A 45 -2.24 9.62 9.75
C LYS A 45 -2.08 8.47 10.75
N GLN A 46 -2.87 7.41 10.61
CA GLN A 46 -2.81 6.24 11.47
C GLN A 46 -1.52 5.42 11.29
N VAL A 47 -1.02 5.26 10.05
CA VAL A 47 0.21 4.49 9.80
C VAL A 47 1.43 5.12 10.49
N ARG A 48 1.42 6.44 10.67
CA ARG A 48 2.50 7.20 11.32
C ARG A 48 2.69 6.89 12.80
N SER A 49 1.78 6.14 13.42
CA SER A 49 1.87 5.69 14.81
C SER A 49 1.55 4.20 14.96
N ALA A 50 1.52 3.44 13.86
CA ALA A 50 1.12 2.03 13.91
C ALA A 50 2.23 1.16 14.53
N PRO A 51 1.90 0.30 15.52
CA PRO A 51 2.80 -0.73 16.03
C PRO A 51 3.44 -1.57 14.92
N GLY A 52 4.77 -1.76 14.99
CA GLY A 52 5.52 -2.58 14.02
C GLY A 52 5.72 -1.94 12.65
N ALA A 53 5.34 -0.67 12.44
CA ALA A 53 5.61 0.03 11.17
C ALA A 53 7.01 0.65 11.15
N PHE A 54 7.90 0.09 10.32
CA PHE A 54 9.25 0.61 10.10
C PHE A 54 9.31 1.74 9.09
N GLY A 55 8.33 1.80 8.20
CA GLY A 55 8.09 3.02 7.44
C GLY A 55 7.02 2.91 6.38
N ALA A 56 6.68 4.05 5.81
CA ALA A 56 5.65 4.13 4.79
C ALA A 56 5.91 5.27 3.82
N SER A 57 5.39 5.17 2.60
CA SER A 57 5.32 6.22 1.58
C SER A 57 4.03 6.05 0.77
N LEU A 58 3.57 7.15 0.16
CA LEU A 58 2.40 7.13 -0.72
C LEU A 58 2.65 8.02 -1.95
N VAL A 59 2.22 7.55 -3.13
CA VAL A 59 2.20 8.35 -4.36
C VAL A 59 0.76 8.45 -4.84
N ALA A 60 0.26 9.67 -5.03
CA ALA A 60 -1.03 9.89 -5.66
C ALA A 60 -0.85 10.36 -7.12
N GLN A 61 -1.64 9.76 -8.01
CA GLN A 61 -1.74 10.13 -9.42
C GLN A 61 -3.19 10.50 -9.78
N PRO A 62 -3.72 11.64 -9.28
CA PRO A 62 -5.15 11.97 -9.41
C PRO A 62 -5.66 11.95 -10.85
N GLY A 63 -4.90 12.55 -11.78
CA GLY A 63 -5.27 12.57 -13.21
C GLY A 63 -5.30 11.19 -13.87
N LYS A 64 -4.60 10.20 -13.30
CA LYS A 64 -4.63 8.80 -13.74
C LYS A 64 -5.61 7.94 -12.95
N ARG A 65 -6.26 8.48 -11.91
CA ARG A 65 -7.10 7.72 -10.94
C ARG A 65 -6.32 6.64 -10.18
N VAL A 66 -5.00 6.76 -10.09
CA VAL A 66 -4.13 5.74 -9.51
C VAL A 66 -3.47 6.25 -8.23
N PHE A 67 -3.39 5.39 -7.23
CA PHE A 67 -2.71 5.64 -5.98
C PHE A 67 -1.83 4.45 -5.63
N TYR A 68 -0.62 4.72 -5.17
CA TYR A 68 0.30 3.70 -4.72
C TYR A 68 0.61 3.88 -3.24
N THR A 69 0.68 2.78 -2.50
CA THR A 69 1.22 2.76 -1.14
C THR A 69 2.41 1.82 -1.07
N LEU A 70 3.34 2.17 -0.19
CA LEU A 70 4.51 1.36 0.11
C LEU A 70 4.74 1.44 1.61
N SER A 71 4.99 0.31 2.25
CA SER A 71 5.23 0.28 3.69
C SER A 71 6.07 -0.93 4.08
N ALA A 72 6.89 -0.78 5.10
CA ALA A 72 7.72 -1.82 5.69
C ALA A 72 7.30 -2.03 7.15
N TRP A 73 7.24 -3.30 7.53
CA TRP A 73 6.69 -3.73 8.81
C TRP A 73 7.56 -4.81 9.44
N GLU A 74 7.46 -4.93 10.75
CA GLU A 74 8.08 -6.01 11.52
C GLU A 74 7.60 -7.38 11.05
N SER A 75 6.31 -7.53 10.76
CA SER A 75 5.74 -8.81 10.34
C SER A 75 4.45 -8.66 9.53
N ARG A 76 3.97 -9.76 8.95
CA ARG A 76 2.66 -9.80 8.26
C ARG A 76 1.50 -9.59 9.25
N GLU A 77 1.64 -10.08 10.47
CA GLU A 77 0.67 -9.93 11.55
C GLU A 77 0.50 -8.46 11.92
N ALA A 78 1.58 -7.68 11.97
CA ALA A 78 1.53 -6.24 12.21
C ALA A 78 0.73 -5.50 11.10
N ILE A 79 0.92 -5.90 9.84
CA ILE A 79 0.13 -5.36 8.71
C ILE A 79 -1.36 -5.65 8.90
N TYR A 80 -1.71 -6.90 9.21
CA TYR A 80 -3.11 -7.29 9.39
C TYR A 80 -3.76 -6.65 10.61
N ALA A 81 -3.02 -6.51 11.71
CA ALA A 81 -3.48 -5.79 12.90
C ALA A 81 -3.79 -4.32 12.56
N PHE A 82 -2.90 -3.64 11.82
CA PHE A 82 -3.15 -2.29 11.33
C PHE A 82 -4.39 -2.23 10.43
N ALA A 83 -4.50 -3.14 9.45
CA ALA A 83 -5.62 -3.17 8.51
C ALA A 83 -6.97 -3.42 9.22
N GLY A 84 -6.97 -4.19 10.30
CA GLY A 84 -8.15 -4.47 11.12
C GLY A 84 -8.55 -3.37 12.10
N THR A 85 -7.68 -2.38 12.34
CA THR A 85 -7.91 -1.33 13.35
C THR A 85 -8.59 -0.10 12.74
N GLU A 86 -9.47 0.56 13.49
CA GLU A 86 -10.09 1.83 13.05
C GLU A 86 -9.09 3.00 13.08
N PRO A 87 -9.21 3.97 12.15
CA PRO A 87 -10.22 4.08 11.10
C PRO A 87 -9.95 3.25 9.84
N HIS A 88 -8.83 2.53 9.74
CA HIS A 88 -8.40 1.84 8.51
C HIS A 88 -9.45 0.85 7.99
N ARG A 89 -9.97 0.00 8.85
CA ARG A 89 -10.98 -1.02 8.50
C ARG A 89 -12.26 -0.38 7.93
N GLY A 90 -12.76 0.67 8.58
CA GLY A 90 -13.90 1.45 8.07
C GLY A 90 -13.60 2.12 6.74
N ILE A 91 -12.38 2.64 6.54
CA ILE A 91 -11.93 3.24 5.28
C ILE A 91 -11.94 2.20 4.14
N MET A 92 -11.32 1.03 4.34
CA MET A 92 -11.30 -0.03 3.33
C MET A 92 -12.71 -0.43 2.91
N THR A 93 -13.61 -0.60 3.89
CA THR A 93 -15.01 -0.95 3.65
C THR A 93 -15.73 0.14 2.85
N ALA A 94 -15.57 1.40 3.23
CA ALA A 94 -16.22 2.55 2.58
C ALA A 94 -15.68 2.87 1.17
N LEU A 95 -14.46 2.43 0.85
CA LEU A 95 -13.81 2.66 -0.45
C LEU A 95 -13.98 1.48 -1.43
N LYS A 96 -14.32 0.28 -0.96
CA LYS A 96 -14.54 -0.90 -1.83
C LYS A 96 -15.45 -0.61 -3.05
N PRO A 97 -16.58 0.12 -2.93
CA PRO A 97 -17.43 0.45 -4.08
C PRO A 97 -16.86 1.52 -5.03
N THR A 98 -15.71 2.12 -4.72
CA THR A 98 -15.05 3.12 -5.59
C THR A 98 -13.92 2.50 -6.41
N MET A 99 -13.51 1.26 -6.10
CA MET A 99 -12.37 0.58 -6.72
C MET A 99 -12.72 0.00 -8.08
N ARG A 100 -11.91 0.33 -9.09
CA ARG A 100 -11.87 -0.39 -10.37
C ARG A 100 -11.02 -1.65 -10.22
N THR A 101 -9.80 -1.49 -9.72
CA THR A 101 -8.87 -2.60 -9.45
C THR A 101 -8.02 -2.27 -8.23
N SER A 102 -7.65 -3.29 -7.47
CA SER A 102 -6.67 -3.19 -6.39
C SER A 102 -5.66 -4.32 -6.54
N THR A 103 -4.38 -4.01 -6.48
CA THR A 103 -3.30 -5.00 -6.51
C THR A 103 -2.41 -4.80 -5.31
N PHE A 104 -2.03 -5.90 -4.66
CA PHE A 104 -1.16 -5.93 -3.50
C PHE A 104 -0.05 -6.94 -3.72
N THR A 105 1.16 -6.58 -3.36
CA THR A 105 2.29 -7.51 -3.33
C THR A 105 3.03 -7.38 -2.00
N PHE A 106 3.53 -8.50 -1.53
CA PHE A 106 4.19 -8.64 -0.23
C PHE A 106 5.48 -9.41 -0.41
N TRP A 107 6.56 -8.92 0.19
CA TRP A 107 7.85 -9.61 0.14
C TRP A 107 8.68 -9.29 1.38
N GLU A 108 9.67 -10.12 1.65
CA GLU A 108 10.66 -9.85 2.70
C GLU A 108 11.86 -9.12 2.10
N ALA A 109 12.41 -8.19 2.89
CA ALA A 109 13.66 -7.50 2.58
C ALA A 109 14.52 -7.39 3.84
N PRO A 110 15.85 -7.34 3.71
CA PRO A 110 16.71 -6.93 4.82
C PRO A 110 16.35 -5.53 5.29
N VAL A 111 16.35 -5.30 6.61
CA VAL A 111 16.08 -3.99 7.20
C VAL A 111 17.05 -2.93 6.68
N GLY A 112 18.32 -3.29 6.47
CA GLY A 112 19.36 -2.40 5.92
C GLY A 112 19.10 -1.92 4.48
N GLN A 113 18.06 -2.44 3.79
CA GLN A 113 17.63 -1.96 2.48
C GLN A 113 16.51 -0.89 2.56
N LEU A 114 16.03 -0.54 3.75
CA LEU A 114 15.07 0.54 3.91
C LEU A 114 15.74 1.91 3.72
N PRO A 115 15.07 2.89 3.08
CA PRO A 115 13.74 2.80 2.48
C PRO A 115 13.75 2.11 1.10
N ILE A 116 12.77 1.25 0.85
CA ILE A 116 12.54 0.67 -0.48
C ILE A 116 12.21 1.78 -1.49
N THR A 117 12.79 1.70 -2.68
CA THR A 117 12.55 2.68 -3.75
C THR A 117 11.18 2.48 -4.41
N TRP A 118 10.62 3.58 -4.93
CA TRP A 118 9.37 3.52 -5.67
C TRP A 118 9.48 2.75 -6.99
N ASP A 119 10.66 2.67 -7.59
CA ASP A 119 10.86 1.93 -8.84
C ASP A 119 10.78 0.42 -8.59
N GLU A 120 11.42 -0.07 -7.52
CA GLU A 120 11.30 -1.47 -7.12
C GLU A 120 9.87 -1.83 -6.71
N ALA A 121 9.23 -0.97 -5.92
CA ALA A 121 7.84 -1.18 -5.51
C ALA A 121 6.89 -1.26 -6.72
N LYS A 122 7.04 -0.36 -7.71
CA LYS A 122 6.21 -0.36 -8.92
C LYS A 122 6.49 -1.56 -9.82
N ARG A 123 7.76 -1.98 -9.94
CA ARG A 123 8.15 -3.18 -10.69
C ARG A 123 7.42 -4.42 -10.16
N ARG A 124 7.50 -4.66 -8.84
CA ARG A 124 6.82 -5.79 -8.19
C ARG A 124 5.30 -5.71 -8.28
N ILE A 125 4.73 -4.51 -8.19
CA ILE A 125 3.29 -4.32 -8.39
C ILE A 125 2.90 -4.72 -9.82
N GLU A 126 3.66 -4.32 -10.83
CA GLU A 126 3.32 -4.66 -12.21
C GLU A 126 3.46 -6.16 -12.49
N GLU A 127 4.49 -6.80 -11.93
CA GLU A 127 4.64 -8.26 -11.97
C GLU A 127 3.43 -8.96 -11.35
N GLN A 128 2.99 -8.50 -10.16
CA GLN A 128 1.80 -9.05 -9.53
C GLN A 128 0.54 -8.82 -10.37
N ARG A 129 0.39 -7.65 -11.01
CA ARG A 129 -0.75 -7.38 -11.90
C ARG A 129 -0.79 -8.33 -13.09
N ALA A 130 0.38 -8.64 -13.67
CA ALA A 130 0.47 -9.59 -14.76
C ALA A 130 0.08 -11.01 -14.30
N THR A 131 0.53 -11.42 -13.10
CA THR A 131 0.13 -12.70 -12.49
C THR A 131 -1.38 -12.76 -12.21
N ASP A 132 -1.96 -11.72 -11.61
CA ASP A 132 -3.39 -11.64 -11.30
C ASP A 132 -4.25 -11.74 -12.58
N ALA A 133 -3.80 -11.12 -13.67
CA ALA A 133 -4.48 -11.18 -14.97
C ALA A 133 -4.40 -12.56 -15.61
N ALA A 134 -3.24 -13.22 -15.53
CA ALA A 134 -3.07 -14.59 -16.03
C ALA A 134 -3.93 -15.60 -15.25
N GLY A 135 -4.02 -15.46 -13.93
CA GLY A 135 -4.86 -16.31 -13.08
C GLY A 135 -6.37 -16.15 -13.36
N GLN A 136 -6.83 -14.94 -13.65
CA GLN A 136 -8.23 -14.68 -14.03
C GLN A 136 -8.59 -15.25 -15.41
N GLY A 137 -7.64 -15.23 -16.36
CA GLY A 137 -7.83 -15.84 -17.68
C GLY A 137 -7.89 -17.37 -17.65
N SER A 138 -7.15 -18.01 -16.74
CA SER A 138 -7.14 -19.47 -16.59
C SER A 138 -8.36 -20.04 -15.87
N ALA A 139 -9.09 -19.24 -15.08
CA ALA A 139 -10.32 -19.65 -14.41
C ALA A 139 -11.57 -19.52 -15.30
N ALA A 140 -11.42 -18.96 -16.51
CA ALA A 140 -12.51 -18.66 -17.45
C ALA A 140 -12.44 -19.48 -18.75
N ALA A 141 -11.57 -20.49 -18.83
CA ALA A 141 -11.39 -21.41 -19.94
C ALA A 141 -11.72 -22.85 -19.52
#